data_AF-A0A060XHJ3-F1
#
_entry.id   AF-A0A060XHJ3-F1
#
_cell.length_a   1.000
_cell.length_b   1.000
_cell.length_c   1.000
_cell.angle_alpha   90.00
_cell.angle_beta   90.00
_cell.angle_gamma   90.00
#
_symmetry.space_group_name_H-M   'P 1'
#
loop_
_entity.id
_entity.type
_entity.pdbx_description
1 polymer ?
#
loop_
_entity_poly.entity_id
_entity_poly.type
_entity_poly.pdbx_seq_one_letter_code
_entity_poly.pdbx_strand_id
1 'polypeptide(L)'
;MIEIVKDATTIANIQQSVVGSTGAFKDEILNQWLRDKCVSEEKFQQAVERFVFSCGGYCVATYVLGVGDRHNDNIMITESGNLFHIDFGHILGNYKSFLGISKERVPFVLTPDFLYVMGTSGKKSSPHFQKFQDVCVRAYLALRHHTNLLVILFSMMLMTGMPQLTSKEDIEYIREALTVGRPEEEAQRHLLDQIEICRDKGWTVQFNWFLHLVLGIKQGVDKRSA
;
A
#
# COMPACT_ATOMS: atom_id res chain seq x y z
N MET A 1 17.68 13.89 6.76
CA MET A 1 16.64 14.72 7.41
C MET A 1 15.30 14.30 6.84
N ILE A 2 14.29 14.07 7.67
CA ILE A 2 12.93 13.66 7.24
C ILE A 2 11.97 14.78 7.64
N GLU A 3 11.10 15.21 6.72
CA GLU A 3 10.08 16.23 6.99
C GLU A 3 8.94 15.63 7.83
N ILE A 4 8.49 16.38 8.85
CA ILE A 4 7.33 15.99 9.66
C ILE A 4 6.07 16.54 9.01
N VAL A 5 5.21 15.65 8.55
CA VAL A 5 3.85 15.99 8.11
C VAL A 5 3.00 16.26 9.35
N LYS A 6 2.45 17.48 9.43
CA LYS A 6 1.58 17.88 10.55
C LYS A 6 0.25 17.12 10.52
N ASP A 7 -0.38 17.03 11.68
CA ASP A 7 -1.74 16.50 11.85
C ASP A 7 -1.91 15.11 11.23
N ALA A 8 -0.89 14.26 11.39
CA ALA A 8 -0.85 12.92 10.83
C ALA A 8 -0.56 11.86 11.90
N THR A 9 -1.12 10.67 11.71
CA THR A 9 -0.87 9.51 12.57
C THR A 9 -0.81 8.24 11.74
N THR A 10 -0.16 7.19 12.27
CA THR A 10 -0.13 5.87 11.64
C THR A 10 -1.50 5.19 11.75
N ILE A 11 -1.83 4.35 10.77
CA ILE A 11 -3.05 3.51 10.80
C ILE A 11 -3.01 2.55 11.99
N ALA A 12 -1.83 2.04 12.34
CA ALA A 12 -1.64 1.18 13.51
C ALA A 12 -2.00 1.90 14.82
N ASN A 13 -1.57 3.15 15.01
CA ASN A 13 -1.92 3.93 16.20
C ASN A 13 -3.44 4.16 16.30
N ILE A 14 -4.09 4.43 15.16
CA ILE A 14 -5.55 4.58 15.10
C ILE A 14 -6.24 3.30 15.58
N GLN A 15 -5.86 2.14 15.02
CA GLN A 15 -6.41 0.84 15.43
C GLN A 15 -6.16 0.57 16.93
N GLN A 16 -4.91 0.70 17.38
CA GLN A 16 -4.50 0.42 18.76
C GLN A 16 -5.19 1.31 19.80
N SER A 17 -5.59 2.53 19.44
CA SER A 17 -6.31 3.44 20.34
C SER A 17 -7.66 2.88 20.82
N VAL A 18 -8.25 1.95 20.06
CA VAL A 18 -9.56 1.34 20.37
C VAL A 18 -9.42 -0.12 20.80
N VAL A 19 -8.62 -0.91 20.09
CA VAL A 19 -8.54 -2.38 20.32
C VAL A 19 -7.34 -2.81 21.17
N GLY A 20 -6.47 -1.86 21.53
CA GLY A 20 -5.21 -2.14 22.20
C GLY A 20 -4.24 -2.94 21.33
N SER A 21 -3.19 -3.48 21.95
CA SER A 21 -2.14 -4.25 21.27
C SER A 21 -2.52 -5.73 21.08
N THR A 22 -3.75 -6.02 20.66
CA THR A 22 -4.30 -7.38 20.61
C THR A 22 -4.39 -7.99 19.21
N GLY A 23 -4.06 -7.22 18.15
CA GLY A 23 -4.16 -7.66 16.75
C GLY A 23 -5.60 -7.85 16.25
N ALA A 24 -6.60 -7.52 17.08
CA ALA A 24 -8.03 -7.60 16.75
C ALA A 24 -8.50 -6.36 15.98
N PHE A 25 -7.98 -6.18 14.76
CA PHE A 25 -8.32 -5.06 13.89
C PHE A 25 -9.83 -4.99 13.60
N LYS A 26 -10.37 -3.77 13.52
CA LYS A 26 -11.78 -3.55 13.12
C LYS A 26 -11.88 -2.60 11.94
N ASP A 27 -12.92 -2.81 11.14
CA ASP A 27 -13.13 -2.13 9.87
C ASP A 27 -13.57 -0.68 10.08
N GLU A 28 -14.42 -0.42 11.09
CA GLU A 28 -15.04 0.89 11.30
C GLU A 28 -14.13 1.96 11.92
N ILE A 29 -13.02 1.56 12.56
CA ILE A 29 -12.22 2.47 13.41
C ILE A 29 -11.63 3.63 12.60
N LEU A 30 -11.12 3.38 11.40
CA LEU A 30 -10.51 4.42 10.58
C LEU A 30 -11.54 5.48 10.15
N ASN A 31 -12.75 5.03 9.78
CA ASN A 31 -13.83 5.93 9.39
C ASN A 31 -14.31 6.77 10.58
N GLN A 32 -14.47 6.15 11.75
CA GLN A 32 -14.83 6.87 12.98
C GLN A 32 -13.77 7.91 13.35
N TRP A 33 -12.49 7.53 13.30
CA TRP A 33 -11.40 8.46 13.57
C TRP A 33 -11.44 9.66 12.62
N LEU A 34 -11.61 9.43 11.31
CA LEU A 34 -11.67 10.51 10.33
C LEU A 34 -12.90 11.41 10.55
N ARG A 35 -14.03 10.82 10.95
CA ARG A 35 -15.25 11.54 11.30
C ARG A 35 -15.06 12.44 12.51
N ASP A 36 -14.41 11.94 13.56
CA ASP A 36 -14.17 12.68 14.80
C ASP A 36 -13.24 13.90 14.59
N LYS A 37 -12.37 13.84 13.57
CA LYS A 37 -11.50 14.96 13.18
C LYS A 37 -12.20 16.02 12.33
N CYS A 38 -13.37 15.73 11.79
CA CYS A 38 -14.10 16.62 10.90
C CYS A 38 -15.19 17.40 11.64
N VAL A 39 -15.10 18.73 11.62
CA VAL A 39 -16.06 19.64 12.29
C VAL A 39 -17.46 19.65 11.67
N SER A 40 -17.60 19.19 10.43
CA SER A 40 -18.88 19.17 9.71
C SER A 40 -18.96 17.98 8.75
N GLU A 41 -20.18 17.62 8.35
CA GLU A 41 -20.42 16.59 7.33
C GLU A 41 -19.72 16.93 6.00
N GLU A 42 -19.75 18.20 5.59
CA GLU A 42 -19.08 18.64 4.37
C GLU A 42 -17.57 18.40 4.43
N LYS A 43 -16.93 18.72 5.56
CA LYS A 43 -15.50 18.46 5.77
C LYS A 43 -15.18 16.97 5.76
N PHE A 44 -16.06 16.16 6.33
CA PHE A 44 -15.92 14.71 6.30
C PHE A 44 -16.00 14.16 4.87
N GLN A 45 -16.96 14.60 4.06
CA GLN A 45 -17.05 14.19 2.66
C GLN A 45 -15.81 14.61 1.86
N GLN A 46 -15.28 15.82 2.08
CA GLN A 46 -14.01 16.26 1.48
C GLN A 46 -12.83 15.39 1.92
N ALA A 47 -12.79 14.96 3.18
CA ALA A 47 -11.75 14.10 3.71
C ALA A 47 -11.83 12.68 3.12
N VAL A 48 -13.03 12.13 2.98
CA VAL A 48 -13.28 10.83 2.32
C VAL A 48 -12.89 10.89 0.85
N GLU A 49 -13.22 11.97 0.14
CA GLU A 49 -12.79 12.16 -1.25
C GLU A 49 -11.26 12.22 -1.35
N ARG A 50 -10.60 13.00 -0.49
CA ARG A 50 -9.13 13.05 -0.42
C ARG A 50 -8.53 11.68 -0.11
N PHE A 51 -9.17 10.90 0.75
CA PHE A 51 -8.76 9.53 1.06
C PHE A 51 -8.85 8.63 -0.18
N VAL A 52 -9.95 8.69 -0.94
CA VAL A 52 -10.12 7.92 -2.18
C VAL A 52 -9.00 8.20 -3.18
N PHE A 53 -8.67 9.48 -3.41
CA PHE A 53 -7.62 9.85 -4.35
C PHE A 53 -6.22 9.48 -3.86
N SER A 54 -5.91 9.77 -2.60
CA SER A 54 -4.60 9.48 -2.02
C SER A 54 -4.35 7.97 -1.90
N CYS A 55 -5.35 7.21 -1.43
CA CYS A 55 -5.31 5.76 -1.39
C CYS A 55 -5.10 5.17 -2.80
N GLY A 56 -5.89 5.58 -3.79
CA GLY A 56 -5.72 5.08 -5.17
C GLY A 56 -4.35 5.38 -5.76
N GLY A 57 -3.84 6.61 -5.53
CA GLY A 57 -2.50 7.01 -5.96
C GLY A 57 -1.40 6.16 -5.32
N TYR A 58 -1.45 5.95 -4.00
CA TYR A 58 -0.45 5.15 -3.29
C TYR A 58 -0.57 3.65 -3.61
N CYS A 59 -1.77 3.09 -3.79
CA CYS A 59 -1.96 1.71 -4.24
C CYS A 59 -1.25 1.48 -5.59
N VAL A 60 -1.50 2.35 -6.57
CA VAL A 60 -0.87 2.25 -7.90
C VAL A 60 0.64 2.48 -7.82
N ALA A 61 1.09 3.51 -7.10
CA ALA A 61 2.51 3.82 -7.00
C ALA A 61 3.28 2.68 -6.32
N THR A 62 2.81 2.20 -5.17
CA THR A 62 3.48 1.13 -4.42
C THR A 62 3.45 -0.21 -5.15
N TYR A 63 2.39 -0.48 -5.94
CA TYR A 63 2.32 -1.62 -6.83
C TYR A 63 3.40 -1.55 -7.92
N VAL A 64 3.46 -0.45 -8.68
CA VAL A 64 4.42 -0.30 -9.79
C VAL A 64 5.87 -0.30 -9.28
N LEU A 65 6.10 0.30 -8.12
CA LEU A 65 7.42 0.39 -7.50
C LEU A 65 7.82 -0.88 -6.73
N GLY A 66 6.90 -1.83 -6.55
CA GLY A 66 7.13 -3.00 -5.73
C GLY A 66 7.60 -2.65 -4.33
N VAL A 67 6.98 -1.65 -3.72
CA VAL A 67 7.27 -1.29 -2.32
C VAL A 67 6.59 -2.31 -1.43
N GLY A 68 7.37 -3.01 -0.62
CA GLY A 68 6.82 -3.98 0.32
C GLY A 68 7.15 -3.60 1.75
N ASP A 69 7.05 -4.58 2.63
CA ASP A 69 7.05 -4.31 4.08
C ASP A 69 6.01 -3.23 4.45
N ARG A 70 4.83 -3.32 3.82
CA ARG A 70 3.72 -2.37 3.99
C ARG A 70 2.73 -2.92 5.02
N HIS A 71 3.01 -2.61 6.28
CA HIS A 71 2.11 -2.83 7.40
C HIS A 71 1.53 -1.51 7.90
N ASN A 72 0.51 -1.59 8.75
CA ASN A 72 -0.22 -0.43 9.26
C ASN A 72 0.63 0.63 9.99
N ASP A 73 1.84 0.32 10.44
CA ASP A 73 2.75 1.32 11.02
C ASP A 73 3.48 2.16 9.95
N ASN A 74 3.62 1.63 8.74
CA ASN A 74 4.28 2.31 7.61
C ASN A 74 3.31 3.08 6.71
N ILE A 75 2.06 3.19 7.14
CA ILE A 75 1.01 3.95 6.46
C ILE A 75 0.46 4.96 7.45
N MET A 76 0.41 6.21 7.01
CA MET A 76 -0.10 7.33 7.77
C MET A 76 -1.27 7.99 7.06
N ILE A 77 -2.11 8.66 7.84
CA ILE A 77 -3.21 9.48 7.34
C ILE A 77 -3.21 10.81 8.08
N THR A 78 -3.48 11.89 7.35
CA THR A 78 -3.71 13.21 7.96
C THR A 78 -5.16 13.36 8.44
N GLU A 79 -5.42 14.26 9.38
CA GLU A 79 -6.78 14.63 9.82
C GLU A 79 -7.67 15.13 8.66
N SER A 80 -7.05 15.57 7.56
CA SER A 80 -7.72 16.00 6.34
C SER A 80 -8.06 14.86 5.35
N GLY A 81 -7.75 13.61 5.71
CA GLY A 81 -8.01 12.41 4.91
C GLY A 81 -6.93 12.05 3.88
N ASN A 82 -5.78 12.74 3.88
CA ASN A 82 -4.67 12.39 2.98
C ASN A 82 -3.89 11.17 3.49
N LEU A 83 -3.97 10.04 2.78
CA LEU A 83 -3.21 8.82 3.04
C LEU A 83 -1.82 8.91 2.41
N PHE A 84 -0.79 8.49 3.13
CA PHE A 84 0.57 8.41 2.59
C PHE A 84 1.41 7.30 3.22
N HIS A 85 2.34 6.77 2.44
CA HIS A 85 3.29 5.75 2.90
C HIS A 85 4.56 6.42 3.43
N ILE A 86 5.16 5.83 4.46
CA ILE A 86 6.44 6.25 5.04
C ILE A 86 7.41 5.06 5.09
N ASP A 87 8.67 5.31 5.41
CA ASP A 87 9.70 4.27 5.52
C ASP A 87 9.80 3.37 4.27
N PHE A 88 10.39 3.89 3.20
CA PHE A 88 10.62 3.16 1.94
C PHE A 88 11.90 2.32 2.00
N GLY A 89 12.26 1.82 3.17
CA GLY A 89 13.46 1.02 3.37
C GLY A 89 13.49 -0.31 2.63
N HIS A 90 12.39 -0.75 1.99
CA HIS A 90 12.31 -1.98 1.19
C HIS A 90 11.52 -1.76 -0.12
N ILE A 91 12.19 -1.76 -1.26
CA ILE A 91 11.59 -1.51 -2.58
C ILE A 91 11.96 -2.57 -3.62
N LEU A 92 11.22 -2.62 -4.73
CA LEU A 92 11.49 -3.40 -5.94
C LEU A 92 11.66 -4.91 -5.73
N GLY A 93 10.88 -5.50 -4.83
CA GLY A 93 10.87 -6.96 -4.72
C GLY A 93 12.00 -7.56 -3.86
N ASN A 94 12.93 -6.74 -3.37
CA ASN A 94 14.07 -7.16 -2.54
C ASN A 94 13.64 -7.48 -1.09
N TYR A 95 12.80 -8.50 -0.98
CA TYR A 95 12.28 -9.00 0.29
C TYR A 95 13.10 -10.18 0.75
N LYS A 96 13.67 -10.07 1.95
CA LYS A 96 14.33 -11.19 2.63
C LYS A 96 13.36 -12.38 2.70
N SER A 97 13.68 -13.46 1.99
CA SER A 97 13.06 -14.76 2.21
C SER A 97 13.54 -15.29 3.57
N PHE A 98 12.60 -15.70 4.43
CA PHE A 98 12.93 -16.42 5.66
C PHE A 98 12.76 -17.91 5.37
N LEU A 99 13.85 -18.68 5.45
CA LEU A 99 13.85 -20.14 5.29
C LEU A 99 13.20 -20.68 3.99
N GLY A 100 13.22 -19.91 2.89
CA GLY A 100 12.64 -20.35 1.61
C GLY A 100 11.10 -20.37 1.56
N ILE A 101 10.42 -19.85 2.57
CA ILE A 101 8.96 -19.71 2.58
C ILE A 101 8.59 -18.35 1.98
N SER A 102 7.84 -18.37 0.88
CA SER A 102 7.26 -17.14 0.30
C SER A 102 6.22 -16.59 1.27
N LYS A 103 6.46 -15.40 1.83
CA LYS A 103 5.46 -14.69 2.65
C LYS A 103 4.14 -14.56 1.85
N GLU A 104 3.00 -14.69 2.52
CA GLU A 104 1.73 -14.28 1.90
C GLU A 104 1.81 -12.82 1.49
N ARG A 105 1.59 -12.53 0.21
CA ARG A 105 1.76 -11.19 -0.37
C ARG A 105 0.42 -10.69 -0.90
N VAL A 106 0.19 -9.40 -0.69
CA VAL A 106 -0.81 -8.63 -1.42
C VAL A 106 -0.08 -7.70 -2.39
N PRO A 107 -0.67 -7.41 -3.56
CA PRO A 107 -0.11 -6.47 -4.54
C PRO A 107 0.18 -5.08 -3.97
N PHE A 108 -0.70 -4.59 -3.09
CA PHE A 108 -0.58 -3.34 -2.35
C PHE A 108 -1.49 -3.40 -1.11
N VAL A 109 -1.46 -2.38 -0.27
CA VAL A 109 -2.32 -2.35 0.93
C VAL A 109 -3.68 -1.75 0.59
N LEU A 110 -4.69 -2.62 0.61
CA LEU A 110 -6.11 -2.24 0.58
C LEU A 110 -6.84 -3.12 1.60
N THR A 111 -6.91 -2.63 2.82
CA THR A 111 -7.44 -3.34 3.99
C THR A 111 -8.93 -3.08 4.19
N PRO A 112 -9.63 -3.92 4.99
CA PRO A 112 -11.06 -3.75 5.23
C PRO A 112 -11.45 -2.38 5.82
N ASP A 113 -10.60 -1.78 6.66
CA ASP A 113 -10.83 -0.42 7.17
C ASP A 113 -10.77 0.66 6.08
N PHE A 114 -9.93 0.49 5.06
CA PHE A 114 -9.88 1.41 3.91
C PHE A 114 -11.16 1.27 3.08
N LEU A 115 -11.61 0.04 2.85
CA LEU A 115 -12.87 -0.23 2.16
C LEU A 115 -14.06 0.36 2.94
N TYR A 116 -14.04 0.29 4.26
CA TYR A 116 -15.08 0.85 5.11
C TYR A 116 -15.14 2.38 4.99
N VAL A 117 -13.99 3.07 4.93
CA VAL A 117 -13.96 4.53 4.65
C VAL A 117 -14.62 4.86 3.32
N MET A 118 -14.46 3.98 2.31
CA MET A 118 -15.12 4.11 1.02
C MET A 118 -16.58 3.63 1.04
N GLY A 119 -17.17 3.34 2.19
CA GLY A 119 -18.56 2.88 2.30
C GLY A 119 -18.78 1.45 1.77
N THR A 120 -17.73 0.64 1.71
CA THR A 120 -17.77 -0.75 1.26
C THR A 120 -17.54 -1.69 2.44
N SER A 121 -18.41 -2.70 2.58
CA SER A 121 -18.21 -3.82 3.51
C SER A 121 -18.32 -5.14 2.74
N GLY A 122 -17.31 -6.00 2.91
CA GLY A 122 -17.18 -7.28 2.22
C GLY A 122 -17.27 -7.17 0.70
N LYS A 123 -18.10 -8.05 0.11
CA LYS A 123 -18.58 -8.18 -1.30
C LYS A 123 -19.15 -6.95 -2.02
N LYS A 124 -19.64 -5.94 -1.29
CA LYS A 124 -20.49 -4.91 -1.86
C LYS A 124 -19.69 -3.83 -2.58
N SER A 125 -20.29 -3.18 -3.59
CA SER A 125 -19.71 -2.00 -4.23
C SER A 125 -20.36 -0.74 -3.66
N SER A 126 -19.67 0.39 -3.73
CA SER A 126 -20.15 1.71 -3.32
C SER A 126 -19.72 2.77 -4.36
N PRO A 127 -20.35 3.95 -4.39
CA PRO A 127 -19.93 5.04 -5.28
C PRO A 127 -18.47 5.46 -5.07
N HIS A 128 -18.00 5.55 -3.82
CA HIS A 128 -16.61 5.90 -3.52
C HIS A 128 -15.64 4.79 -3.92
N PHE A 129 -16.02 3.51 -3.79
CA PHE A 129 -15.18 2.40 -4.22
C PHE A 129 -15.08 2.32 -5.75
N GLN A 130 -16.17 2.56 -6.48
CA GLN A 130 -16.13 2.68 -7.94
C GLN A 130 -15.25 3.86 -8.35
N LYS A 131 -15.32 4.98 -7.63
CA LYS A 131 -14.45 6.13 -7.87
C LYS A 131 -12.97 5.81 -7.60
N PHE A 132 -12.69 5.06 -6.54
CA PHE A 132 -11.36 4.54 -6.25
C PHE A 132 -10.83 3.66 -7.40
N GLN A 133 -11.63 2.71 -7.89
CA GLN A 133 -11.26 1.85 -9.02
C GLN A 133 -10.95 2.69 -10.28
N ASP A 134 -11.80 3.67 -10.60
CA ASP A 134 -11.57 4.63 -11.70
C ASP A 134 -10.26 5.42 -11.52
N VAL A 135 -10.00 5.95 -10.32
CA VAL A 135 -8.75 6.67 -10.01
C VAL A 135 -7.53 5.76 -10.19
N CYS A 136 -7.58 4.53 -9.67
CA CYS A 136 -6.50 3.55 -9.81
C CYS A 136 -6.21 3.25 -11.29
N VAL A 137 -7.25 2.95 -12.08
CA VAL A 137 -7.10 2.66 -13.50
C VAL A 137 -6.51 3.85 -14.25
N ARG A 138 -7.04 5.06 -14.05
CA ARG A 138 -6.54 6.27 -14.70
C ARG A 138 -5.07 6.55 -14.34
N ALA A 139 -4.72 6.44 -13.06
CA ALA A 139 -3.34 6.64 -12.61
C ALA A 139 -2.40 5.59 -13.21
N TYR A 140 -2.81 4.32 -13.21
CA TYR A 140 -2.01 3.22 -13.75
C TYR A 140 -1.77 3.36 -15.26
N LEU A 141 -2.83 3.65 -16.04
CA LEU A 141 -2.69 3.89 -17.48
C LEU A 141 -1.81 5.10 -17.78
N ALA A 142 -1.93 6.18 -17.00
CA ALA A 142 -1.06 7.34 -17.13
C ALA A 142 0.42 6.98 -16.89
N LEU A 143 0.73 6.16 -15.87
CA LEU A 143 2.10 5.67 -15.65
C LEU A 143 2.59 4.79 -16.81
N ARG A 144 1.73 3.96 -17.40
CA ARG A 144 2.08 3.11 -18.55
C ARG A 144 2.47 3.93 -19.79
N HIS A 145 1.85 5.08 -20.03
CA HIS A 145 2.27 6.00 -21.10
C HIS A 145 3.70 6.54 -20.91
N HIS A 146 4.21 6.49 -19.67
CA HIS A 146 5.58 6.90 -19.31
C HIS A 146 6.48 5.71 -18.92
N THR A 147 6.16 4.49 -19.36
CA THR A 147 6.92 3.27 -19.04
C THR A 147 8.43 3.44 -19.28
N ASN A 148 8.84 3.95 -20.45
CA ASN A 148 10.26 4.06 -20.77
C ASN A 148 11.00 5.02 -19.84
N LEU A 149 10.35 6.12 -19.45
CA LEU A 149 10.92 7.06 -18.48
C LEU A 149 11.14 6.37 -17.13
N LEU A 150 10.13 5.67 -16.62
CA LEU A 150 10.22 4.93 -15.35
C LEU A 150 11.36 3.91 -15.43
N VAL A 151 11.37 3.05 -16.45
CA VAL A 151 12.42 2.04 -16.65
C VAL A 151 13.81 2.66 -16.67
N ILE A 152 14.01 3.79 -17.34
CA ILE A 152 15.31 4.48 -17.40
C ILE A 152 15.71 5.05 -16.04
N LEU A 153 14.79 5.71 -15.31
CA LEU A 153 15.06 6.24 -13.97
C LEU A 153 15.47 5.12 -13.00
N PHE A 154 14.76 3.99 -13.02
CA PHE A 154 15.10 2.84 -12.17
C PHE A 154 16.40 2.16 -12.59
N SER A 155 16.66 2.08 -13.90
CA SER A 155 17.92 1.55 -14.43
C SER A 155 19.12 2.41 -14.02
N MET A 156 18.96 3.73 -14.00
CA MET A 156 20.02 4.63 -13.49
C MET A 156 20.19 4.48 -11.98
N MET A 157 19.09 4.29 -11.23
CA MET A 157 19.15 4.10 -9.77
C MET A 157 19.93 2.84 -9.38
N LEU A 158 19.80 1.74 -10.14
CA LEU A 158 20.65 0.54 -9.99
C LEU A 158 22.15 0.88 -10.03
N MET A 159 22.57 1.75 -10.96
CA MET A 159 23.97 2.10 -11.14
C MET A 159 24.54 2.94 -10.00
N THR A 160 23.70 3.51 -9.14
CA THR A 160 24.14 4.33 -8.00
C THR A 160 24.57 3.53 -6.77
N GLY A 161 24.49 2.20 -6.81
CA GLY A 161 24.92 1.33 -5.72
C GLY A 161 23.91 1.25 -4.57
N MET A 162 22.62 1.46 -4.85
CA MET A 162 21.57 1.29 -3.86
C MET A 162 21.46 -0.20 -3.47
N PRO A 163 21.63 -0.59 -2.20
CA PRO A 163 21.65 -2.00 -1.79
C PRO A 163 20.35 -2.77 -2.06
N GLN A 164 19.24 -2.05 -2.26
CA GLN A 164 17.90 -2.57 -2.58
C GLN A 164 17.71 -2.86 -4.07
N LEU A 165 18.71 -2.52 -4.88
CA LEU A 165 18.64 -2.52 -6.34
C LEU A 165 19.95 -3.10 -6.82
N THR A 166 19.95 -4.40 -7.08
CA THR A 166 21.19 -5.14 -7.30
C THR A 166 21.25 -5.85 -8.64
N SER A 167 20.10 -6.05 -9.29
CA SER A 167 20.06 -6.95 -10.43
C SER A 167 19.08 -6.53 -11.52
N LYS A 168 19.23 -7.15 -12.69
CA LYS A 168 18.41 -6.86 -13.87
C LYS A 168 16.95 -7.28 -13.66
N GLU A 169 16.73 -8.26 -12.80
CA GLU A 169 15.42 -8.75 -12.38
C GLU A 169 14.58 -7.65 -11.71
N ASP A 170 15.20 -6.70 -11.02
CA ASP A 170 14.51 -5.56 -10.39
C ASP A 170 13.87 -4.62 -11.43
N ILE A 171 14.47 -4.52 -12.63
CA ILE A 171 13.91 -3.73 -13.75
C ILE A 171 12.81 -4.50 -14.46
N GLU A 172 12.95 -5.82 -14.57
CA GLU A 172 11.91 -6.65 -15.18
C GLU A 172 10.62 -6.60 -14.36
N TYR A 173 10.72 -6.53 -13.03
CA TYR A 173 9.57 -6.32 -12.15
C TYR A 173 8.72 -5.12 -12.59
N ILE A 174 9.33 -3.97 -12.88
CA ILE A 174 8.60 -2.76 -13.29
C ILE A 174 7.90 -2.98 -14.63
N ARG A 175 8.54 -3.71 -15.55
CA ARG A 175 7.96 -4.03 -16.88
C ARG A 175 6.77 -4.96 -16.75
N GLU A 176 6.86 -5.95 -15.86
CA GLU A 176 5.75 -6.84 -15.53
C GLU A 176 4.62 -6.08 -14.84
N ALA A 177 4.94 -5.27 -13.82
CA ALA A 177 3.98 -4.48 -13.06
C ALA A 177 3.24 -3.46 -13.93
N LEU A 178 3.88 -2.90 -14.96
CA LEU A 178 3.25 -2.01 -15.94
C LEU A 178 2.62 -2.75 -17.13
N THR A 179 2.64 -4.09 -17.16
CA THR A 179 2.08 -4.91 -18.24
C THR A 179 2.55 -4.46 -19.62
N VAL A 180 3.87 -4.27 -19.77
CA VAL A 180 4.48 -3.80 -21.02
C VAL A 180 4.18 -4.77 -22.16
N GLY A 181 3.77 -4.23 -23.31
CA GLY A 181 3.41 -5.02 -24.49
C GLY A 181 1.95 -5.52 -24.51
N ARG A 182 1.17 -5.28 -23.45
CA ARG A 182 -0.26 -5.62 -23.40
C ARG A 182 -1.16 -4.44 -23.81
N PRO A 183 -2.33 -4.68 -24.42
CA PRO A 183 -3.32 -3.64 -24.70
C PRO A 183 -3.82 -2.96 -23.42
N GLU A 184 -4.31 -1.72 -23.51
CA GLU A 184 -4.82 -0.97 -22.35
C GLU A 184 -5.97 -1.68 -21.64
N GLU A 185 -6.88 -2.31 -22.38
CA GLU A 185 -8.01 -3.06 -21.81
C GLU A 185 -7.55 -4.28 -20.97
N GLU A 186 -6.45 -4.92 -21.36
CA GLU A 186 -5.88 -6.03 -20.60
C GLU A 186 -5.15 -5.52 -19.36
N ALA A 187 -4.41 -4.42 -19.51
CA ALA A 187 -3.73 -3.76 -18.39
C ALA A 187 -4.73 -3.27 -17.33
N GLN A 188 -5.87 -2.69 -17.75
CA GLN A 188 -6.94 -2.28 -16.86
C GLN A 188 -7.51 -3.48 -16.10
N ARG A 189 -7.84 -4.57 -16.79
CA ARG A 189 -8.36 -5.79 -16.15
C ARG A 189 -7.37 -6.35 -15.14
N HIS A 190 -6.09 -6.43 -15.51
CA HIS A 190 -5.03 -6.89 -14.62
C HIS A 190 -4.97 -6.09 -13.33
N LEU A 191 -5.05 -4.75 -13.38
CA LEU A 191 -5.06 -3.92 -12.17
C LEU A 191 -6.31 -4.15 -11.31
N LEU A 192 -7.49 -4.27 -11.93
CA LEU A 192 -8.73 -4.56 -11.23
C LEU A 192 -8.67 -5.93 -10.53
N ASP A 193 -8.04 -6.93 -11.16
CA ASP A 193 -7.80 -8.23 -10.53
C ASP A 193 -6.88 -8.09 -9.30
N GLN A 194 -5.86 -7.23 -9.34
CA GLN A 194 -5.01 -6.95 -8.17
C GLN A 194 -5.81 -6.32 -7.01
N ILE A 195 -6.79 -5.45 -7.30
CA ILE A 195 -7.69 -4.87 -6.30
C ILE A 195 -8.52 -5.96 -5.62
N GLU A 196 -9.10 -6.88 -6.40
CA GLU A 196 -9.91 -7.98 -5.84
C GLU A 196 -9.06 -8.98 -5.04
N ILE A 197 -7.81 -9.25 -5.43
CA ILE A 197 -6.87 -10.04 -4.62
C ILE A 197 -6.67 -9.42 -3.23
N CYS A 198 -6.48 -8.11 -3.16
CA CYS A 198 -6.31 -7.41 -1.88
C CYS A 198 -7.57 -7.54 -1.01
N ARG A 199 -8.74 -7.36 -1.63
CA ARG A 199 -10.04 -7.46 -0.97
C ARG A 199 -10.29 -8.85 -0.39
N ASP A 200 -9.95 -9.91 -1.15
CA ASP A 200 -10.11 -11.29 -0.71
C ASP A 200 -9.18 -11.65 0.45
N LYS A 201 -8.00 -11.02 0.53
CA LYS A 201 -7.04 -11.22 1.62
C LYS A 201 -7.47 -10.56 2.93
N GLY A 202 -8.23 -9.47 2.88
CA GLY A 202 -8.74 -8.77 4.06
C GLY A 202 -7.64 -8.44 5.07
N TRP A 203 -7.83 -8.84 6.34
CA TRP A 203 -6.87 -8.60 7.43
C TRP A 203 -5.69 -9.59 7.49
N THR A 204 -5.70 -10.66 6.68
CA THR A 204 -4.75 -11.79 6.81
C THR A 204 -3.30 -11.33 6.80
N VAL A 205 -2.92 -10.47 5.84
CA VAL A 205 -1.53 -10.00 5.73
C VAL A 205 -1.13 -9.10 6.89
N GLN A 206 -2.00 -8.20 7.34
CA GLN A 206 -1.72 -7.31 8.47
C GLN A 206 -1.63 -8.08 9.79
N PHE A 207 -2.46 -9.11 9.97
CA PHE A 207 -2.40 -9.99 11.14
C PHE A 207 -1.10 -10.79 11.19
N ASN A 208 -0.66 -11.35 10.05
CA ASN A 208 0.64 -12.02 9.96
C ASN A 208 1.79 -11.07 10.33
N TRP A 209 1.77 -9.83 9.85
CA TRP A 209 2.75 -8.81 10.23
C TRP A 209 2.74 -8.52 11.72
N PHE A 210 1.57 -8.33 12.31
CA PHE A 210 1.41 -8.11 13.74
C PHE A 210 1.98 -9.27 14.56
N LEU A 211 1.68 -10.52 14.20
CA LEU A 211 2.23 -11.71 14.87
C LEU A 211 3.76 -11.74 14.78
N HIS A 212 4.33 -11.44 13.61
CA HIS A 212 5.78 -11.39 13.46
C HIS A 212 6.44 -10.32 14.34
N LEU A 213 5.82 -9.15 14.48
CA LEU A 213 6.31 -8.05 15.32
C LEU A 213 6.23 -8.40 16.80
N VAL A 214 5.06 -8.88 17.27
CA VAL A 214 4.78 -9.12 18.68
C VAL A 214 5.47 -10.37 19.21
N LEU A 215 5.51 -11.46 18.43
CA LEU A 215 6.18 -12.69 18.85
C LEU A 215 7.71 -12.55 18.81
N GLY A 216 8.23 -11.41 18.34
CA GLY A 216 9.65 -11.11 18.38
C GLY A 216 10.48 -12.23 17.75
N ILE A 217 9.97 -12.87 16.69
CA ILE A 217 10.74 -13.84 15.91
C ILE A 217 11.91 -13.05 15.33
N LYS A 218 13.00 -13.01 16.10
CA LYS A 218 14.20 -12.24 15.79
C LYS A 218 14.61 -12.62 14.38
N GLN A 219 14.70 -11.61 13.52
CA GLN A 219 15.44 -11.73 12.29
C GLN A 219 16.83 -12.23 12.68
N GLY A 220 17.11 -13.50 12.38
CA GLY A 220 18.45 -14.04 12.46
C GLY A 220 19.30 -13.16 11.54
N VAL A 221 20.15 -12.34 12.15
CA VAL A 221 21.33 -11.83 11.46
C VAL A 221 22.08 -13.08 11.04
N ASP A 222 22.00 -13.42 9.75
CA ASP A 222 22.93 -14.39 9.18
C ASP A 222 24.33 -13.76 9.33
N LYS A 223 25.00 -14.15 10.42
CA LYS A 223 26.45 -14.10 10.48
C LYS A 223 26.94 -15.11 9.44
N ARG A 224 27.15 -14.63 8.22
CA ARG A 224 28.20 -15.14 7.34
C ARG A 224 29.19 -14.00 7.16
N SER A 225 30.05 -13.78 8.15
CA SER A 225 31.38 -14.42 8.32
C SER A 225 32.42 -13.75 7.41
N ALA A 226 33.47 -13.29 8.09
CA ALA A 226 34.80 -12.89 7.66
C ALA A 226 35.27 -13.35 6.27
#